data_AF-A0A1E4TVM7-F1
#
_entry.id   AF-A0A1E4TVM7-F1
#
_cell.length_a   1.000
_cell.length_b   1.000
_cell.length_c   1.000
_cell.angle_alpha   90.00
_cell.angle_beta   90.00
_cell.angle_gamma   90.00
#
_symmetry.space_group_name_H-M   'P 1'
#
loop_
_entity.id
_entity.type
_entity.pdbx_description
1 polymer ?
#
loop_
_entity_poly.entity_id
_entity_poly.type
_entity_poly.pdbx_seq_one_letter_code
_entity_poly.pdbx_strand_id
1 'polypeptide(L)'
;MGKGVAKFGGKSGILPLPRQIFKQPIKPLKIEHNPNIGYAPDVKHPRGSTREPIYPKVVPVEERIVKTIAAPKRNFTEEEFGKLPIAQQWKLKNSALRRDYLKDSYWKEAKRLELKEAREEEAKKKLEEEIKKAQQYEESTASKLTLPSVEQYLKGPIMRQRTEAETKELQAKRKLNLLNHELRLKEKKAADLLELYNASTQFIITEEQLADAVSKAFDTNSSYSSAFSTTQTFKSLSSTSNSRVSVGNDIDTAIANALLGRVNGGPDLNDVKDTLHGETYKLVEEAGKNFSEMLQKDQQKYEKKYKDN
;
A
#
# COMPACT_ATOMS: atom_id res chain seq x y z
N MET A 1 52.71 -5.70 3.79
CA MET A 1 51.67 -6.07 4.78
C MET A 1 50.43 -6.54 4.04
N GLY A 2 49.82 -7.67 4.42
CA GLY A 2 48.64 -8.19 3.73
C GLY A 2 47.43 -7.26 3.93
N LYS A 3 46.67 -6.99 2.86
CA LYS A 3 45.51 -6.07 2.84
C LYS A 3 44.44 -6.37 3.93
N GLY A 4 44.35 -7.62 4.39
CA GLY A 4 43.39 -8.06 5.43
C GLY A 4 43.89 -7.96 6.88
N VAL A 5 45.16 -7.66 7.12
CA VAL A 5 45.78 -7.71 8.45
C VAL A 5 45.28 -6.58 9.36
N ALA A 6 44.81 -5.47 8.78
CA ALA A 6 44.20 -4.37 9.51
C ALA A 6 42.95 -4.79 10.31
N LYS A 7 42.16 -5.74 9.79
CA LYS A 7 40.96 -6.28 10.49
C LYS A 7 41.30 -6.98 11.81
N PHE A 8 42.53 -7.49 11.93
CA PHE A 8 43.01 -8.23 13.10
C PHE A 8 44.03 -7.43 13.93
N GLY A 9 43.96 -6.09 13.84
CA GLY A 9 44.83 -5.21 14.62
C GLY A 9 46.30 -5.27 14.24
N GLY A 10 46.63 -5.47 12.95
CA GLY A 10 48.01 -5.46 12.48
C GLY A 10 48.76 -6.79 12.66
N LYS A 11 48.11 -7.83 13.22
CA LYS A 11 48.74 -9.12 13.54
C LYS A 11 48.75 -10.04 12.31
N SER A 12 49.94 -10.51 11.92
CA SER A 12 50.10 -11.51 10.86
C SER A 12 49.99 -12.93 11.44
N GLY A 13 49.23 -13.81 10.76
CA GLY A 13 48.93 -15.16 11.23
C GLY A 13 47.61 -15.27 12.00
N ILE A 14 47.03 -16.48 12.02
CA ILE A 14 45.80 -16.77 12.75
C ILE A 14 46.09 -17.86 13.80
N LEU A 15 45.74 -17.57 15.05
CA LEU A 15 45.76 -18.58 16.10
C LEU A 15 44.50 -19.45 15.99
N PRO A 16 44.58 -20.74 16.36
CA PRO A 16 43.40 -21.57 16.47
C PRO A 16 42.44 -20.98 17.52
N LEU A 17 41.15 -21.20 17.32
CA LEU A 17 40.14 -20.74 18.27
C LEU A 17 40.39 -21.35 19.65
N PRO A 18 40.39 -20.55 20.74
CA PRO A 18 40.58 -21.06 22.07
C PRO A 18 39.45 -22.03 22.43
N ARG A 19 39.81 -23.23 22.89
CA ARG A 19 38.83 -24.24 23.30
C ARG A 19 38.15 -23.80 24.60
N GLN A 20 36.83 -23.74 24.58
CA GLN A 20 36.04 -23.41 25.76
C GLN A 20 36.09 -24.55 26.78
N ILE A 21 36.28 -24.19 28.06
CA ILE A 21 36.29 -25.16 29.18
C ILE A 21 34.87 -25.73 29.38
N PHE A 22 33.85 -24.87 29.35
CA PHE A 22 32.46 -25.26 29.43
C PHE A 22 31.81 -25.26 28.04
N LYS A 23 31.43 -26.45 27.54
CA LYS A 23 30.70 -26.60 26.25
C LYS A 23 29.18 -26.44 26.37
N GLN A 24 28.65 -26.53 27.59
CA GLN A 24 27.24 -26.38 27.91
C GLN A 24 27.09 -25.22 28.89
N PRO A 25 25.93 -24.54 28.91
CA PRO A 25 25.68 -23.47 29.85
C PRO A 25 25.71 -23.98 31.29
N ILE A 26 26.26 -23.15 32.17
CA ILE A 26 26.36 -23.41 33.61
C ILE A 26 25.14 -22.84 34.34
N LYS A 27 24.64 -21.71 33.86
CA LYS A 27 23.49 -20.99 34.41
C LYS A 27 22.25 -21.21 33.53
N PRO A 28 21.05 -21.18 34.12
CA PRO A 28 19.81 -21.24 33.35
C PRO A 28 19.73 -20.04 32.40
N LEU A 29 19.48 -20.33 31.13
CA LEU A 29 19.21 -19.30 30.14
C LEU A 29 17.82 -18.71 30.41
N LYS A 30 17.73 -17.39 30.58
CA LYS A 30 16.43 -16.70 30.58
C LYS A 30 15.92 -16.70 29.14
N ILE A 31 14.88 -17.47 28.87
CA ILE A 31 14.28 -17.55 27.54
C ILE A 31 13.12 -16.56 27.51
N GLU A 32 13.26 -15.50 26.72
CA GLU A 32 12.16 -14.59 26.43
C GLU A 32 11.29 -15.19 25.32
N HIS A 33 10.00 -15.35 25.59
CA HIS A 33 9.06 -15.86 24.60
C HIS A 33 8.76 -14.76 23.58
N ASN A 34 9.45 -14.81 22.44
CA ASN A 34 9.14 -13.94 21.32
C ASN A 34 8.00 -14.54 20.49
N PRO A 35 6.87 -13.84 20.30
CA PRO A 35 5.71 -14.37 19.57
C PRO A 35 6.01 -14.66 18.08
N ASN A 36 7.11 -14.11 17.57
CA ASN A 36 7.56 -14.26 16.19
C ASN A 36 8.49 -15.47 15.97
N ILE A 37 8.78 -16.27 17.00
CA ILE A 37 9.70 -17.42 16.92
C ILE A 37 8.92 -18.72 17.16
N GLY A 38 8.98 -19.65 16.20
CA GLY A 38 8.36 -20.97 16.29
C GLY A 38 7.06 -21.10 15.50
N TYR A 39 6.26 -22.11 15.82
CA TYR A 39 4.96 -22.33 15.19
C TYR A 39 3.88 -21.46 15.87
N ALA A 40 3.00 -20.86 15.08
CA ALA A 40 1.80 -20.18 15.58
C ALA A 40 0.92 -21.14 16.38
N PRO A 41 0.21 -20.70 17.45
CA PRO A 41 -0.49 -21.57 18.42
C PRO A 41 -1.37 -22.64 17.75
N ASP A 42 -2.11 -22.26 16.71
CA ASP A 42 -3.08 -23.13 16.05
C ASP A 42 -2.52 -23.90 14.84
N VAL A 43 -1.26 -23.68 14.48
CA VAL A 43 -0.60 -24.36 13.36
C VAL A 43 0.08 -25.63 13.86
N LYS A 44 -0.29 -26.78 13.31
CA LYS A 44 0.37 -28.06 13.62
C LYS A 44 1.81 -28.06 13.10
N HIS A 45 2.73 -28.61 13.89
CA HIS A 45 4.10 -28.86 13.45
C HIS A 45 4.16 -30.16 12.63
N PRO A 46 5.14 -30.32 11.72
CA PRO A 46 5.25 -31.52 10.90
C PRO A 46 5.53 -32.76 11.75
N ARG A 47 5.05 -33.92 11.28
CA ARG A 47 5.21 -35.19 11.98
C ARG A 47 6.70 -35.55 12.08
N GLY A 48 7.17 -35.82 13.30
CA GLY A 48 8.56 -36.20 13.57
C GLY A 48 9.50 -35.03 13.89
N SER A 49 9.03 -33.78 13.88
CA SER A 49 9.77 -32.64 14.42
C SER A 49 9.29 -32.27 15.83
N THR A 50 10.12 -31.55 16.60
CA THR A 50 9.66 -30.89 17.82
C THR A 50 9.10 -29.51 17.48
N ARG A 51 7.99 -29.13 18.11
CA ARG A 51 7.41 -27.78 17.97
C ARG A 51 8.32 -26.72 18.60
N GLU A 52 8.86 -27.04 19.76
CA GLU A 52 9.70 -26.16 20.55
C GLU A 52 11.20 -26.43 20.26
N PRO A 53 12.04 -25.40 20.35
CA PRO A 53 13.49 -25.56 20.23
C PRO A 53 14.03 -26.38 21.41
N ILE A 54 14.95 -27.29 21.10
CA ILE A 54 15.61 -28.13 22.11
C ILE A 54 16.73 -27.32 22.77
N TYR A 55 16.53 -26.96 24.04
CA TYR A 55 17.54 -26.23 24.80
C TYR A 55 18.65 -27.15 25.33
N PRO A 56 19.91 -26.67 25.38
CA PRO A 56 20.99 -27.43 25.99
C PRO A 56 20.75 -27.60 27.49
N LYS A 57 21.03 -28.81 27.99
CA LYS A 57 20.94 -29.10 29.43
C LYS A 57 21.94 -28.24 30.20
N VAL A 58 21.45 -27.53 31.19
CA VAL A 58 22.26 -26.73 32.11
C VAL A 58 22.88 -27.67 33.13
N VAL A 59 24.20 -27.62 33.28
CA VAL A 59 24.92 -28.44 34.27
C VAL A 59 25.69 -27.49 35.18
N PRO A 60 25.31 -27.36 36.46
CA PRO A 60 26.03 -26.49 37.39
C PRO A 60 27.45 -27.01 37.61
N VAL A 61 28.34 -26.09 38.00
CA VAL A 61 29.77 -26.38 38.18
C VAL A 61 29.99 -27.49 39.21
N GLU A 62 29.24 -27.46 40.31
CA GLU A 62 29.33 -28.45 41.39
C GLU A 62 28.99 -29.86 40.90
N GLU A 63 27.85 -30.03 40.23
CA GLU A 63 27.48 -31.32 39.63
C GLU A 63 28.50 -31.80 38.60
N ARG A 64 29.05 -30.89 37.81
CA ARG A 64 30.08 -31.23 36.83
C ARG A 64 31.34 -31.74 37.50
N ILE A 65 31.78 -31.07 38.58
CA ILE A 65 32.94 -31.51 39.37
C ILE A 65 32.68 -32.90 39.94
N VAL A 66 31.51 -33.16 40.52
CA VAL A 66 31.17 -34.49 41.07
C VAL A 66 31.21 -35.57 40.00
N LYS A 67 30.68 -35.29 38.80
CA LYS A 67 30.64 -36.26 37.69
C LYS A 67 32.00 -36.51 37.04
N THR A 68 32.84 -35.49 36.91
CA THR A 68 34.10 -35.56 36.16
C THR A 68 35.32 -35.81 37.05
N ILE A 69 35.31 -35.28 38.27
CA ILE A 69 36.36 -35.36 39.27
C ILE A 69 35.85 -36.21 40.43
N ALA A 70 35.59 -37.49 40.14
CA ALA A 70 35.20 -38.42 41.19
C ALA A 70 36.33 -38.60 42.22
N ALA A 71 35.97 -38.57 43.50
CA ALA A 71 36.88 -38.95 44.58
C ALA A 71 37.33 -40.41 44.39
N PRO A 72 38.55 -40.77 44.81
CA PRO A 72 39.02 -42.14 44.64
C PRO A 72 38.20 -43.05 45.56
N LYS A 73 37.83 -44.24 45.07
CA LYS A 73 37.01 -45.20 45.84
C LYS A 73 37.70 -45.66 47.13
N ARG A 74 39.03 -45.69 47.13
CA ARG A 74 39.87 -45.99 48.29
C ARG A 74 40.86 -44.85 48.50
N ASN A 75 40.89 -44.32 49.71
CA ASN A 75 41.92 -43.40 50.16
C ASN A 75 43.03 -44.25 50.80
N PHE A 76 44.24 -44.15 50.27
CA PHE A 76 45.41 -44.78 50.89
C PHE A 76 45.92 -43.86 52.01
N THR A 77 46.17 -44.42 53.20
CA THR A 77 46.94 -43.73 54.25
C THR A 77 48.40 -43.60 53.82
N GLU A 78 49.14 -42.67 54.43
CA GLU A 78 50.54 -42.39 54.05
C GLU A 78 51.44 -43.63 54.15
N GLU A 79 51.20 -44.47 55.17
CA GLU A 79 51.90 -45.75 55.36
C GLU A 79 51.58 -46.78 54.27
N GLU A 80 50.33 -46.86 53.82
CA GLU A 80 49.94 -47.75 52.71
C GLU A 80 50.48 -47.24 51.38
N PHE A 81 50.53 -45.92 51.20
CA PHE A 81 51.04 -45.28 50.00
C PHE A 81 52.53 -45.58 49.79
N GLY A 82 53.34 -45.54 50.86
CA GLY A 82 54.76 -45.85 50.82
C GLY A 82 55.07 -47.32 50.46
N LYS A 83 54.15 -48.24 50.77
CA LYS A 83 54.27 -49.68 50.47
C LYS A 83 53.93 -50.04 49.02
N LEU A 84 53.30 -49.13 48.28
CA LEU A 84 52.96 -49.35 46.87
C LEU A 84 54.20 -49.27 45.97
N PRO A 85 54.23 -49.99 44.84
CA PRO A 85 55.27 -49.82 43.83
C PRO A 85 55.40 -48.36 43.39
N ILE A 86 56.63 -47.88 43.16
CA ILE A 86 56.94 -46.49 42.79
C ILE A 86 56.07 -46.01 41.60
N ALA A 87 55.89 -46.85 40.58
CA ALA A 87 55.06 -46.52 39.43
C ALA A 87 53.59 -46.25 39.80
N GLN A 88 53.03 -46.96 40.79
CA GLN A 88 51.66 -46.75 41.27
C GLN A 88 51.56 -45.48 42.10
N GLN A 89 52.57 -45.18 42.92
CA GLN A 89 52.65 -43.92 43.67
C GLN A 89 52.60 -42.70 42.73
N TRP A 90 53.38 -42.73 41.64
CA TRP A 90 53.36 -41.67 40.62
C TRP A 90 52.01 -41.55 39.92
N LYS A 91 51.35 -42.66 39.59
CA LYS A 91 50.01 -42.64 38.99
C LYS A 91 48.98 -41.98 39.92
N LEU A 92 49.02 -42.31 41.21
CA LEU A 92 48.13 -41.72 42.21
C LEU A 92 48.40 -40.23 42.41
N LYS A 93 49.66 -39.82 42.54
CA LYS A 93 50.07 -38.39 42.62
C LYS A 93 49.64 -37.61 41.39
N ASN A 94 49.92 -38.11 40.19
CA ASN A 94 49.51 -37.46 38.94
C ASN A 94 47.98 -37.40 38.81
N SER A 95 47.26 -38.43 39.27
CA SER A 95 45.79 -38.42 39.29
C SER A 95 45.23 -37.42 40.29
N ALA A 96 45.85 -37.24 41.47
CA ALA A 96 45.47 -36.18 42.41
C ALA A 96 45.69 -34.81 41.78
N LEU A 97 46.89 -34.56 41.27
CA LEU A 97 47.26 -33.31 40.62
C LEU A 97 46.34 -32.94 39.44
N ARG A 98 45.98 -33.91 38.58
CA ARG A 98 45.01 -33.67 37.48
C ARG A 98 43.63 -33.28 37.99
N ARG A 99 43.16 -33.90 39.07
CA ARG A 99 41.87 -33.59 39.68
C ARG A 99 41.87 -32.19 40.27
N ASP A 100 42.95 -31.82 40.95
CA ASP A 100 43.10 -30.50 41.56
C ASP A 100 43.12 -29.38 40.50
N TYR A 101 43.95 -29.53 39.45
CA TYR A 101 43.98 -28.54 38.37
C TYR A 101 42.66 -28.46 37.60
N LEU A 102 41.98 -29.59 37.38
CA LEU A 102 40.67 -29.58 36.70
C LEU A 102 39.61 -28.90 37.57
N LYS A 103 39.59 -29.19 38.88
CA LYS A 103 38.69 -28.54 39.85
C LYS A 103 38.92 -27.03 39.86
N ASP A 104 40.17 -26.59 39.99
CA ASP A 104 40.54 -25.18 39.98
C ASP A 104 40.16 -24.48 38.67
N SER A 105 40.35 -25.16 37.53
CA SER A 105 40.00 -24.62 36.22
C SER A 105 38.50 -24.33 36.10
N TYR A 106 37.64 -25.22 36.63
CA TYR A 106 36.20 -25.02 36.61
C TYR A 106 35.77 -23.85 37.51
N TRP A 107 36.30 -23.75 38.74
CA TRP A 107 35.97 -22.62 39.62
C TRP A 107 36.44 -21.28 39.08
N LYS A 108 37.67 -21.21 38.55
CA LYS A 108 38.23 -19.99 37.96
C LYS A 108 37.43 -19.54 36.73
N GLU A 109 37.06 -20.47 35.86
CA GLU A 109 36.30 -20.13 34.67
C GLU A 109 34.86 -19.71 35.01
N ALA A 110 34.22 -20.33 36.01
CA ALA A 110 32.91 -19.90 36.50
C ALA A 110 32.95 -18.44 37.00
N LYS A 111 33.93 -18.11 37.85
CA LYS A 111 34.16 -16.75 38.34
C LYS A 111 34.47 -15.76 37.22
N ARG A 112 35.24 -16.18 36.20
CA ARG A 112 35.52 -15.36 35.02
C ARG A 112 34.25 -15.03 34.24
N LEU A 113 33.35 -16.01 34.06
CA LEU A 113 32.07 -15.80 33.37
C LEU A 113 31.18 -14.83 34.15
N GLU A 114 31.11 -14.96 35.47
CA GLU A 114 30.37 -14.02 36.33
C GLU A 114 30.89 -12.58 36.23
N LEU A 115 32.21 -12.40 36.29
CA LEU A 115 32.83 -11.09 36.13
C LEU A 115 32.58 -10.50 34.74
N LYS A 116 32.52 -11.35 33.71
CA LYS A 116 32.22 -10.91 32.35
C LYS A 116 30.77 -10.44 32.22
N GLU A 117 29.81 -11.21 32.75
CA GLU A 117 28.40 -10.85 32.78
C GLU A 117 28.18 -9.53 33.52
N ALA A 118 28.78 -9.37 34.71
CA ALA A 118 28.69 -8.14 35.48
C ALA A 118 29.22 -6.92 34.70
N ARG A 119 30.36 -7.06 34.01
CA ARG A 119 30.93 -5.99 33.18
C ARG A 119 30.05 -5.64 31.99
N GLU A 120 29.41 -6.64 31.36
CA GLU A 120 28.48 -6.41 30.25
C GLU A 120 27.23 -5.68 30.73
N GLU A 121 26.69 -6.04 31.90
CA GLU A 121 25.56 -5.33 32.51
C GLU A 121 25.92 -3.89 32.88
N GLU A 122 27.09 -3.64 33.46
CA GLU A 122 27.57 -2.28 33.74
C GLU A 122 27.75 -1.47 32.46
N ALA A 123 28.30 -2.06 31.40
CA ALA A 123 28.46 -1.38 30.11
C ALA A 123 27.11 -1.01 29.49
N LYS A 124 26.11 -1.89 29.57
CA LYS A 124 24.74 -1.61 29.11
C LYS A 124 24.12 -0.45 29.90
N LYS A 125 24.23 -0.46 31.23
CA LYS A 125 23.73 0.63 32.08
C LYS A 125 24.38 1.97 31.73
N LYS A 126 25.71 2.00 31.56
CA LYS A 126 26.43 3.21 31.15
C LYS A 126 25.97 3.73 29.79
N LEU A 127 25.77 2.84 28.83
CA LEU A 127 25.27 3.21 27.51
C LEU A 127 23.83 3.75 27.58
N GLU A 128 22.96 3.13 28.37
CA GLU A 128 21.61 3.64 28.61
C GLU A 128 21.62 5.03 29.29
N GLU A 129 22.53 5.25 30.24
CA GLU A 129 22.73 6.56 30.86
C GLU A 129 23.24 7.60 29.87
N GLU A 130 24.19 7.25 28.99
CA GLU A 130 24.68 8.13 27.93
C GLU A 130 23.58 8.49 26.95
N ILE A 131 22.74 7.52 26.54
CA ILE A 131 21.56 7.78 25.70
C ILE A 131 20.58 8.71 26.41
N LYS A 132 20.29 8.48 27.69
CA LYS A 132 19.40 9.36 28.47
C LYS A 132 19.96 10.77 28.57
N LYS A 133 21.27 10.93 28.79
CA LYS A 133 21.94 12.24 28.80
C LYS A 133 21.90 12.92 27.43
N ALA A 134 22.05 12.17 26.34
CA ALA A 134 21.93 12.70 24.98
C ALA A 134 20.49 13.14 24.66
N GLN A 135 19.48 12.42 25.15
CA GLN A 135 18.07 12.80 24.99
C GLN A 135 17.69 14.03 25.83
N GLN A 136 18.30 14.19 27.00
CA GLN A 136 18.14 15.36 27.88
C GLN A 136 19.08 16.51 27.52
N TYR A 137 19.72 16.48 26.35
CA TYR A 137 20.59 17.56 25.92
C TYR A 137 19.79 18.85 25.76
N GLU A 138 19.94 19.76 26.72
CA GLU A 138 19.49 21.13 26.58
C GLU A 138 20.49 21.90 25.73
N GLU A 139 20.01 22.50 24.65
CA GLU A 139 20.86 23.35 23.81
C GLU A 139 21.50 24.46 24.64
N SER A 140 22.80 24.71 24.39
CA SER A 140 23.53 25.76 25.08
C SER A 140 22.88 27.13 24.87
N THR A 141 22.99 28.01 25.86
CA THR A 141 22.44 29.38 25.78
C THR A 141 23.01 30.15 24.60
N ALA A 142 24.28 29.94 24.26
CA ALA A 142 24.92 30.49 23.07
C ALA A 142 24.28 29.98 21.77
N SER A 143 23.97 28.67 21.69
CA SER A 143 23.31 28.09 20.51
C SER A 143 21.90 28.65 20.32
N LYS A 144 21.12 28.73 21.41
CA LYS A 144 19.75 29.27 21.39
C LYS A 144 19.67 30.72 20.91
N LEU A 145 20.71 31.51 21.16
CA LEU A 145 20.75 32.94 20.82
C LEU A 145 21.45 33.24 19.48
N THR A 146 22.27 32.32 18.97
CA THR A 146 23.03 32.53 17.72
C THR A 146 22.43 31.84 16.51
N LEU A 147 21.67 30.76 16.69
CA LEU A 147 20.95 30.09 15.61
C LEU A 147 19.59 30.78 15.34
N PRO A 148 19.14 30.87 14.08
CA PRO A 148 17.82 31.38 13.76
C PRO A 148 16.72 30.46 14.31
N SER A 149 15.70 31.05 14.95
CA SER A 149 14.61 30.30 15.57
C SER A 149 13.58 29.84 14.53
N VAL A 150 13.58 28.55 14.21
CA VAL A 150 12.54 27.89 13.38
C VAL A 150 11.47 27.21 14.26
N GLU A 151 11.64 27.28 15.59
CA GLU A 151 10.83 26.55 16.56
C GLU A 151 9.34 26.81 16.41
N GLN A 152 8.92 28.05 16.12
CA GLN A 152 7.50 28.38 15.99
C GLN A 152 6.83 27.69 14.78
N TYR A 153 7.56 27.43 13.70
CA TYR A 153 7.06 26.70 12.54
C TYR A 153 6.97 25.19 12.79
N LEU A 154 7.88 24.66 13.62
CA LEU A 154 7.91 23.25 14.02
C LEU A 154 6.99 22.96 15.21
N LYS A 155 6.50 24.00 15.89
CA LYS A 155 5.63 23.88 17.06
C LYS A 155 4.20 23.57 16.62
N GLY A 156 3.92 22.29 16.46
CA GLY A 156 2.58 21.78 16.18
C GLY A 156 2.61 20.50 15.35
N PRO A 157 1.44 19.89 15.10
CA PRO A 157 1.35 18.79 14.17
C PRO A 157 1.67 19.28 12.76
N ILE A 158 2.55 18.57 12.05
CA ILE A 158 2.94 18.87 10.65
C ILE A 158 1.71 19.00 9.75
N MET A 159 0.63 18.26 10.07
CA MET A 159 -0.65 18.36 9.38
C MET A 159 -1.78 18.63 10.36
N ARG A 160 -2.62 19.61 10.03
CA ARG A 160 -3.90 19.82 10.72
C ARG A 160 -4.86 18.68 10.37
N GLN A 161 -5.38 18.00 11.38
CA GLN A 161 -6.47 17.04 11.19
C GLN A 161 -7.76 17.78 10.81
N ARG A 162 -8.53 17.22 9.86
CA ARG A 162 -9.81 17.81 9.45
C ARG A 162 -10.81 17.71 10.60
N THR A 163 -11.65 18.72 10.74
CA THR A 163 -12.78 18.67 11.68
C THR A 163 -13.88 17.75 11.15
N GLU A 164 -14.72 17.22 12.02
CA GLU A 164 -15.82 16.35 11.60
C GLU A 164 -16.75 17.04 10.59
N ALA A 165 -16.99 18.35 10.76
CA ALA A 165 -17.77 19.16 9.83
C ALA A 165 -17.14 19.18 8.43
N GLU A 166 -15.84 19.42 8.33
CA GLU A 166 -15.11 19.40 7.05
C GLU A 166 -15.14 18.00 6.40
N THR A 167 -15.04 16.93 7.20
CA THR A 167 -15.13 15.57 6.66
C THR A 167 -16.51 15.27 6.08
N LYS A 168 -17.58 15.71 6.74
CA LYS A 168 -18.96 15.55 6.27
C LYS A 168 -19.19 16.34 4.98
N GLU A 169 -18.71 17.58 4.89
CA GLU A 169 -18.80 18.39 3.68
C GLU A 169 -18.06 17.73 2.50
N LEU A 170 -16.85 17.24 2.75
CA LEU A 170 -16.06 16.56 1.74
C LEU A 170 -16.75 15.28 1.25
N GLN A 171 -17.33 14.49 2.16
CA GLN A 171 -18.10 13.30 1.80
C GLN A 171 -19.35 13.66 0.98
N ALA A 172 -20.06 14.73 1.32
CA ALA A 172 -21.20 15.21 0.56
C ALA A 172 -20.79 15.60 -0.87
N LYS A 173 -19.69 16.35 -1.04
CA LYS A 173 -19.14 16.71 -2.36
C LYS A 173 -18.75 15.47 -3.18
N ARG A 174 -18.15 14.46 -2.56
CA ARG A 174 -17.81 13.19 -3.23
C ARG A 174 -19.06 12.43 -3.69
N LYS A 175 -20.09 12.35 -2.85
CA LYS A 175 -21.36 11.71 -3.20
C LYS A 175 -22.05 12.43 -4.35
N LEU A 176 -22.09 13.77 -4.32
CA LEU A 176 -22.62 14.59 -5.40
C LEU A 176 -21.90 14.29 -6.72
N ASN A 177 -20.57 14.29 -6.72
CA ASN A 177 -19.77 14.01 -7.93
C ASN A 177 -20.07 12.61 -8.50
N LEU A 178 -20.23 11.60 -7.64
CA LEU A 178 -20.60 10.25 -8.04
C LEU A 178 -21.99 10.21 -8.68
N LEU A 179 -23.00 10.82 -8.04
CA LEU A 179 -24.36 10.87 -8.58
C LEU A 179 -24.42 11.62 -9.91
N ASN A 180 -23.69 12.72 -10.05
CA ASN A 180 -23.61 13.47 -11.31
C ASN A 180 -22.97 12.64 -12.43
N HIS A 181 -21.95 11.85 -12.11
CA HIS A 181 -21.33 10.95 -13.08
C HIS A 181 -22.31 9.85 -13.52
N GLU A 182 -23.02 9.23 -12.58
CA GLU A 182 -24.05 8.23 -12.90
C GLU A 182 -25.19 8.81 -13.73
N LEU A 183 -25.64 10.01 -13.39
CA LEU A 183 -26.68 10.73 -14.13
C LEU A 183 -26.25 10.94 -15.58
N ARG A 184 -25.05 11.47 -15.82
CA ARG A 184 -24.51 11.66 -17.19
C ARG A 184 -24.44 10.36 -17.98
N LEU A 185 -24.07 9.25 -17.34
CA LEU A 185 -24.05 7.95 -18.01
C LEU A 185 -25.45 7.48 -18.39
N LYS A 186 -26.45 7.70 -17.53
CA LYS A 186 -27.84 7.36 -17.81
C LYS A 186 -28.41 8.24 -18.93
N GLU A 187 -28.09 9.53 -18.94
CA GLU A 187 -28.48 10.44 -20.01
C GLU A 187 -27.91 10.03 -21.36
N LYS A 188 -26.62 9.67 -21.41
CA LYS A 188 -26.02 9.12 -22.64
C LYS A 188 -26.74 7.88 -23.13
N LYS A 189 -26.96 6.90 -22.24
CA LYS A 189 -27.71 5.68 -22.60
C LYS A 189 -29.14 5.98 -23.07
N ALA A 190 -29.80 6.96 -22.48
CA ALA A 190 -31.13 7.38 -22.90
C ALA A 190 -31.10 8.04 -24.29
N ALA A 191 -30.09 8.86 -24.56
CA ALA A 191 -29.88 9.46 -25.88
C ALA A 191 -29.59 8.37 -26.94
N ASP A 192 -28.70 7.41 -26.64
CA ASP A 192 -28.39 6.28 -27.54
C ASP A 192 -29.64 5.43 -27.83
N LEU A 193 -30.49 5.21 -26.82
CA LEU A 193 -31.75 4.49 -26.98
C LEU A 193 -32.71 5.26 -27.90
N LEU A 194 -32.82 6.58 -27.70
CA LEU A 194 -33.66 7.43 -28.54
C LEU A 194 -33.15 7.42 -29.99
N GLU A 195 -31.84 7.52 -30.20
CA GLU A 195 -31.23 7.39 -31.52
C GLU A 195 -31.60 6.06 -32.17
N LEU A 196 -31.51 4.95 -31.42
CA LEU A 196 -31.91 3.62 -31.88
C LEU A 196 -33.40 3.58 -32.21
N TYR A 197 -34.25 4.20 -31.39
CA TYR A 197 -35.69 4.29 -31.64
C TYR A 197 -36.00 5.03 -32.95
N ASN A 198 -35.34 6.17 -33.19
CA ASN A 198 -35.50 6.90 -34.45
C ASN A 198 -35.00 6.07 -35.64
N ALA A 199 -33.86 5.39 -35.50
CA ALA A 199 -33.30 4.50 -36.51
C ALA A 199 -34.15 3.23 -36.75
N SER A 200 -34.95 2.80 -35.77
CA SER A 200 -35.75 1.57 -35.85
C SER A 200 -36.78 1.59 -36.97
N THR A 201 -37.18 2.78 -37.42
CA THR A 201 -38.03 2.96 -38.61
C THR A 201 -37.41 2.41 -39.90
N GLN A 202 -36.08 2.29 -39.95
CA GLN A 202 -35.32 1.76 -41.08
C GLN A 202 -34.97 0.27 -40.89
N PHE A 203 -35.24 -0.31 -39.72
CA PHE A 203 -34.93 -1.72 -39.46
C PHE A 203 -35.96 -2.62 -40.14
N ILE A 204 -35.45 -3.69 -40.77
CA ILE A 204 -36.28 -4.72 -41.40
C ILE A 204 -36.61 -5.75 -40.33
N ILE A 205 -37.90 -5.86 -39.98
CA ILE A 205 -38.37 -6.75 -38.91
C ILE A 205 -39.19 -7.90 -39.50
N THR A 206 -40.00 -7.65 -40.53
CA THR A 206 -40.86 -8.65 -41.16
C THR A 206 -40.32 -9.13 -42.50
N GLU A 207 -40.74 -10.32 -42.92
CA GLU A 207 -40.34 -10.90 -44.22
C GLU A 207 -40.81 -10.03 -45.40
N GLU A 208 -41.97 -9.39 -45.27
CA GLU A 208 -42.50 -8.45 -46.28
C GLU A 208 -41.57 -7.23 -46.45
N GLN A 209 -41.16 -6.61 -45.33
CA GLN A 209 -40.19 -5.51 -45.35
C GLN A 209 -38.84 -5.94 -45.94
N LEU A 210 -38.46 -7.21 -45.75
CA LEU A 210 -37.24 -7.77 -46.33
C LEU A 210 -37.36 -7.90 -47.85
N ALA A 211 -38.47 -8.46 -48.35
CA ALA A 211 -38.70 -8.57 -49.79
C ALA A 211 -38.72 -7.19 -50.47
N ASP A 212 -39.37 -6.20 -49.85
CA ASP A 212 -39.41 -4.81 -50.31
C ASP A 212 -38.04 -4.12 -50.26
N ALA A 213 -37.23 -4.39 -49.24
CA ALA A 213 -35.89 -3.82 -49.14
C ALA A 213 -34.94 -4.47 -50.16
N VAL A 214 -35.07 -5.78 -50.39
CA VAL A 214 -34.33 -6.53 -51.41
C VAL A 214 -34.70 -6.01 -52.80
N SER A 215 -35.99 -5.89 -53.13
CA SER A 215 -36.41 -5.33 -54.42
C SER A 215 -35.88 -3.92 -54.62
N LYS A 216 -36.01 -3.02 -53.64
CA LYS A 216 -35.43 -1.66 -53.70
C LYS A 216 -33.90 -1.66 -53.87
N ALA A 217 -33.18 -2.57 -53.21
CA ALA A 217 -31.72 -2.66 -53.30
C ALA A 217 -31.25 -3.20 -54.65
N PHE A 218 -32.02 -4.09 -55.30
CA PHE A 218 -31.67 -4.69 -56.60
C PHE A 218 -32.29 -3.97 -57.82
N ASP A 219 -33.41 -3.27 -57.65
CA ASP A 219 -34.04 -2.44 -58.70
C ASP A 219 -33.26 -1.12 -58.93
N THR A 220 -32.53 -0.65 -57.92
CA THR A 220 -31.65 0.53 -58.01
C THR A 220 -30.29 0.21 -58.65
N ASN A 221 -30.31 -0.28 -59.90
CA ASN A 221 -29.12 -0.59 -60.71
C ASN A 221 -28.29 0.64 -61.15
N SER A 222 -28.48 1.84 -60.58
CA SER A 222 -27.71 3.05 -60.93
C SER A 222 -26.78 3.59 -59.83
N SER A 223 -26.87 3.11 -58.57
CA SER A 223 -26.10 3.69 -57.46
C SER A 223 -24.99 2.78 -56.90
N TYR A 224 -24.98 1.49 -57.23
CA TYR A 224 -23.96 0.57 -56.72
C TYR A 224 -22.60 0.66 -57.44
N SER A 225 -22.53 1.29 -58.62
CA SER A 225 -21.25 1.48 -59.34
C SER A 225 -20.37 2.60 -58.77
N SER A 226 -20.91 3.49 -57.94
CA SER A 226 -20.13 4.57 -57.29
C SER A 226 -19.83 4.32 -55.81
N ALA A 227 -20.54 3.38 -55.16
CA ALA A 227 -20.41 3.09 -53.74
C ALA A 227 -19.37 2.01 -53.39
N PHE A 228 -18.92 1.20 -54.35
CA PHE A 228 -17.93 0.14 -54.14
C PHE A 228 -16.53 0.51 -54.69
N SER A 229 -16.07 1.74 -54.43
CA SER A 229 -14.65 2.06 -54.52
C SER A 229 -13.99 1.73 -53.20
N THR A 230 -12.95 0.89 -53.27
CA THR A 230 -11.91 0.41 -52.32
C THR A 230 -11.40 1.38 -51.23
N THR A 231 -12.26 2.20 -50.64
CA THR A 231 -11.94 3.31 -49.73
C THR A 231 -12.65 3.21 -48.39
N GLN A 232 -13.71 2.39 -48.27
CA GLN A 232 -14.41 2.21 -47.00
C GLN A 232 -13.69 1.25 -46.03
N THR A 233 -12.95 0.27 -46.52
CA THR A 233 -12.17 -0.66 -45.67
C THR A 233 -10.85 -0.06 -45.17
N PHE A 234 -10.31 0.98 -45.82
CA PHE A 234 -9.07 1.64 -45.39
C PHE A 234 -9.27 2.83 -44.44
N LYS A 235 -10.48 3.40 -44.35
CA LYS A 235 -10.76 4.56 -43.48
C LYS A 235 -10.78 4.25 -41.97
N SER A 236 -10.85 2.98 -41.59
CA SER A 236 -10.72 2.57 -40.18
C SER A 236 -9.26 2.57 -39.67
N LEU A 237 -8.27 2.73 -40.55
CA LEU A 237 -6.85 2.62 -40.20
C LEU A 237 -6.07 3.94 -40.24
N SER A 238 -6.65 5.02 -40.79
CA SER A 238 -5.98 6.32 -40.90
C SER A 238 -6.68 7.39 -40.06
N SER A 239 -6.72 7.20 -38.74
CA SER A 239 -7.11 8.22 -37.77
C SER A 239 -5.99 9.23 -37.54
N THR A 240 -5.43 9.83 -38.60
CA THR A 240 -4.51 10.95 -38.45
C THR A 240 -4.45 11.76 -39.74
N SER A 241 -4.79 13.04 -39.61
CA SER A 241 -4.59 14.14 -40.55
C SER A 241 -5.57 14.26 -41.73
N ASN A 242 -6.29 15.39 -41.69
CA ASN A 242 -6.82 16.17 -42.81
C ASN A 242 -8.15 15.74 -43.44
N SER A 243 -9.19 16.35 -42.88
CA SER A 243 -10.49 16.65 -43.47
C SER A 243 -10.42 17.10 -44.92
N ARG A 244 -10.99 16.31 -45.84
CA ARG A 244 -11.71 16.80 -47.03
C ARG A 244 -12.94 15.93 -47.24
N VAL A 245 -14.08 16.48 -46.87
CA VAL A 245 -15.40 15.85 -46.89
C VAL A 245 -16.00 16.02 -48.29
N SER A 246 -16.71 15.01 -48.79
CA SER A 246 -17.55 15.12 -49.98
C SER A 246 -18.85 15.81 -49.56
N VAL A 247 -19.03 17.04 -50.03
CA VAL A 247 -20.03 18.02 -49.58
C VAL A 247 -21.22 18.04 -50.54
N GLY A 248 -22.43 17.99 -50.00
CA GLY A 248 -23.66 18.24 -50.77
C GLY A 248 -24.90 18.21 -49.89
N ASN A 249 -25.35 17.03 -49.47
CA ASN A 249 -26.65 16.88 -48.81
C ASN A 249 -26.58 16.28 -47.39
N ASP A 250 -25.63 15.38 -47.13
CA ASP A 250 -25.55 14.70 -45.82
C ASP A 250 -24.91 15.57 -44.72
N ILE A 251 -24.00 16.48 -45.11
CA ILE A 251 -23.40 17.43 -44.17
C ILE A 251 -24.40 18.51 -43.78
N ASP A 252 -25.15 19.04 -44.75
CA ASP A 252 -26.12 20.10 -44.49
C ASP A 252 -27.28 19.59 -43.64
N THR A 253 -27.72 18.35 -43.87
CA THR A 253 -28.70 17.69 -43.00
C THR A 253 -28.12 17.33 -41.63
N ALA A 254 -26.88 16.84 -41.53
CA ALA A 254 -26.24 16.57 -40.23
C ALA A 254 -25.98 17.85 -39.42
N ILE A 255 -25.59 18.95 -40.06
CA ILE A 255 -25.39 20.26 -39.43
C ILE A 255 -26.74 20.87 -39.04
N ALA A 256 -27.76 20.82 -39.91
CA ALA A 256 -29.11 21.26 -39.58
C ALA A 256 -29.69 20.44 -38.43
N ASN A 257 -29.50 19.12 -38.43
CA ASN A 257 -29.91 18.24 -37.35
C ASN A 257 -29.17 18.59 -36.04
N ALA A 258 -27.86 18.81 -36.06
CA ALA A 258 -27.10 19.23 -34.89
C ALA A 258 -27.51 20.62 -34.37
N LEU A 259 -27.83 21.57 -35.26
CA LEU A 259 -28.31 22.92 -34.91
C LEU A 259 -29.73 22.92 -34.35
N LEU A 260 -30.62 22.07 -34.88
CA LEU A 260 -31.99 21.91 -34.41
C LEU A 260 -32.14 20.86 -33.30
N GLY A 261 -31.04 20.26 -32.82
CA GLY A 261 -31.04 19.19 -31.83
C GLY A 261 -31.56 17.82 -32.33
N ARG A 262 -31.96 17.70 -33.59
CA ARG A 262 -32.59 16.48 -34.12
C ARG A 262 -31.58 15.36 -34.31
N VAL A 263 -32.00 14.12 -34.04
CA VAL A 263 -31.18 12.91 -34.24
C VAL A 263 -31.87 12.02 -35.26
N ASN A 264 -31.20 11.76 -36.40
CA ASN A 264 -31.71 10.94 -37.51
C ASN A 264 -33.10 11.36 -38.01
N GLY A 265 -33.36 12.68 -38.06
CA GLY A 265 -34.63 13.25 -38.51
C GLY A 265 -35.77 13.19 -37.48
N GLY A 266 -35.54 12.62 -36.29
CA GLY A 266 -36.48 12.59 -35.17
C GLY A 266 -36.15 13.62 -34.06
N PRO A 267 -37.05 13.79 -33.07
CA PRO A 267 -36.88 14.73 -31.96
C PRO A 267 -35.72 14.33 -31.03
N ASP A 268 -35.11 15.30 -30.35
CA ASP A 268 -34.05 15.07 -29.35
C ASP A 268 -34.61 14.59 -28.00
N LEU A 269 -33.72 14.10 -27.13
CA LEU A 269 -34.02 13.85 -25.72
C LEU A 269 -34.49 15.14 -25.02
N ASN A 270 -33.93 16.30 -25.37
CA ASN A 270 -34.33 17.57 -24.79
C ASN A 270 -35.74 17.97 -25.22
N ASP A 271 -36.10 17.79 -26.50
CA ASP A 271 -37.45 18.04 -26.99
C ASP A 271 -38.48 17.13 -26.30
N VAL A 272 -38.14 15.85 -26.09
CA VAL A 272 -39.00 14.89 -25.38
C VAL A 272 -39.14 15.26 -23.90
N LYS A 273 -38.05 15.69 -23.24
CA LYS A 273 -38.11 16.20 -21.86
C LYS A 273 -39.00 17.44 -21.78
N ASP A 274 -38.84 18.39 -22.69
CA ASP A 274 -39.60 19.65 -22.71
C ASP A 274 -41.09 19.43 -22.96
N THR A 275 -41.43 18.49 -23.85
CA THR A 275 -42.83 18.08 -24.10
C THR A 275 -43.46 17.38 -22.90
N LEU A 276 -42.71 16.58 -22.15
CA LEU A 276 -43.19 15.92 -20.92
C LEU A 276 -43.31 16.90 -19.74
N HIS A 277 -42.37 17.83 -19.60
CA HIS A 277 -42.35 18.80 -18.49
C HIS A 277 -43.20 20.05 -18.75
N GLY A 278 -43.52 20.33 -20.01
CA GLY A 278 -44.35 21.46 -20.43
C GLY A 278 -43.73 22.83 -20.17
N GLU A 279 -42.41 22.90 -20.01
CA GLU A 279 -41.70 24.14 -19.68
C GLU A 279 -41.79 25.15 -20.82
N THR A 280 -41.65 24.69 -22.07
CA THR A 280 -41.79 25.51 -23.28
C THR A 280 -43.20 26.09 -23.42
N TYR A 281 -44.24 25.32 -23.10
CA TYR A 281 -45.63 25.79 -23.13
C TYR A 281 -45.87 26.91 -22.11
N LYS A 282 -45.35 26.79 -20.89
CA LYS A 282 -45.45 27.84 -19.86
C LYS A 282 -44.74 29.11 -20.31
N LEU A 283 -43.55 28.96 -20.91
CA LEU A 283 -42.75 30.08 -21.39
C LEU A 283 -43.45 30.82 -22.55
N VAL A 284 -44.07 30.10 -23.48
CA VAL A 284 -44.88 30.69 -24.56
C VAL A 284 -46.11 31.40 -24.02
N GLU A 285 -46.78 30.83 -23.01
CA GLU A 285 -47.95 31.45 -22.38
C GLU A 285 -47.57 32.74 -21.63
N GLU A 286 -46.46 32.74 -20.90
CA GLU A 286 -45.91 33.92 -20.22
C GLU A 286 -45.46 34.99 -21.22
N ALA A 287 -44.77 34.60 -22.30
CA ALA A 287 -44.38 35.51 -23.38
C ALA A 287 -45.61 36.14 -24.07
N GLY A 288 -46.66 35.35 -24.31
CA GLY A 288 -47.93 35.83 -24.85
C GLY A 288 -48.62 36.84 -23.93
N LYS A 289 -48.65 36.56 -22.63
CA LYS A 289 -49.16 37.50 -21.60
C LYS A 289 -48.35 38.80 -21.61
N ASN A 290 -47.03 38.71 -21.56
CA ASN A 290 -46.14 39.88 -21.59
C ASN A 290 -46.28 40.71 -22.87
N PHE A 291 -46.41 40.07 -24.03
CA PHE A 291 -46.64 40.74 -25.31
C PHE A 291 -47.99 41.45 -25.36
N SER A 292 -49.05 40.80 -24.85
CA SER A 292 -50.38 41.40 -24.77
C SER A 292 -50.43 42.61 -23.82
N GLU A 293 -49.73 42.54 -22.69
CA GLU A 293 -49.58 43.66 -21.75
C GLU A 293 -48.80 44.83 -22.37
N MET A 294 -47.76 44.53 -23.16
CA MET A 294 -47.00 45.55 -23.89
C MET A 294 -47.89 46.29 -24.90
N LEU A 295 -48.68 45.55 -25.70
CA LEU A 295 -49.62 46.14 -26.65
C LEU A 295 -50.69 47.01 -25.97
N GLN A 296 -51.22 46.58 -24.83
CA GLN A 296 -52.17 47.39 -24.06
C GLN A 296 -51.54 48.68 -23.52
N LYS A 297 -50.29 48.62 -23.04
CA LYS A 297 -49.55 49.80 -22.58
C LYS A 297 -49.28 50.78 -23.72
N ASP A 298 -48.94 50.28 -24.91
CA ASP A 298 -48.72 51.12 -26.08
C ASP A 298 -50.03 51.77 -26.56
N GLN A 299 -51.14 51.02 -26.61
CA GLN A 299 -52.47 51.59 -26.89
C GLN A 299 -52.85 52.69 -25.89
N GLN A 300 -52.65 52.47 -24.59
CA GLN A 300 -52.90 53.49 -23.56
C GLN A 300 -52.01 54.73 -23.71
N LYS A 301 -50.75 54.57 -24.16
CA LYS A 301 -49.86 55.71 -24.48
C LYS A 301 -50.33 56.48 -25.70
N TYR A 302 -50.76 55.79 -26.76
CA TYR A 302 -51.34 56.43 -27.93
C TYR A 302 -52.61 57.22 -27.56
N GLU A 303 -53.53 56.63 -26.80
CA GLU A 303 -54.74 57.32 -26.35
C GLU A 303 -54.46 58.55 -25.48
N LYS A 304 -53.47 58.49 -24.58
CA LYS A 304 -53.03 59.67 -23.80
C LYS A 304 -52.48 60.77 -24.70
N LYS A 305 -51.66 60.42 -25.69
CA LYS A 305 -51.04 61.38 -26.62
C LYS A 305 -52.05 62.11 -27.51
N TYR A 306 -53.22 61.52 -27.76
CA TYR A 306 -54.30 62.13 -28.56
C TYR A 306 -55.41 62.79 -27.72
N LYS A 307 -55.44 62.59 -26.40
CA LYS A 307 -56.35 63.32 -25.49
C LYS A 307 -55.77 64.64 -24.96
N ASP A 308 -54.45 64.81 -25.05
CA ASP A 308 -53.73 66.01 -24.58
C ASP A 308 -53.42 67.03 -25.72
N ASN A 309 -54.05 66.88 -26.90
CA ASN A 309 -54.09 67.87 -27.99
C ASN A 309 -55.54 68.29 -28.25
#